data_AF-A0A1F8KGE0-F1
#
_entry.id   AF-A0A1F8KGE0-F1
#
_cell.length_a   1.000
_cell.length_b   1.000
_cell.length_c   1.000
_cell.angle_alpha   90.00
_cell.angle_beta   90.00
_cell.angle_gamma   90.00
#
_symmetry.space_group_name_H-M   'P 1'
#
loop_
_entity.id
_entity.type
_entity.pdbx_description
1 polymer ?
#
loop_
_entity_poly.entity_id
_entity_poly.type
_entity_poly.pdbx_seq_one_letter_code
_entity_poly.pdbx_strand_id
1 'polypeptide(L)' 'MMTGGLFMFGFGLITMLLVIGLPVVLIAVLIWALTHHENSPVPVPVHQNMASTRTCIQCRAALHDAWSHCPQCGALV' A
#
# COMPACT_ATOMS: atom_id res chain seq x y z
N MET A 1 -5.36 -2.83 48.87
CA MET A 1 -6.39 -1.97 48.23
C MET A 1 -5.81 -0.96 47.23
N MET A 2 -4.55 -0.53 47.35
CA MET A 2 -3.98 0.55 46.51
C MET A 2 -3.53 0.11 45.10
N THR A 3 -3.50 -1.20 44.80
CA THR A 3 -3.02 -1.70 43.50
C THR A 3 -4.03 -1.52 42.36
N GLY A 4 -5.33 -1.36 42.66
CA GLY A 4 -6.39 -1.31 41.64
C GLY A 4 -6.38 -0.06 40.74
N GLY A 5 -5.88 1.08 41.25
CA GLY A 5 -5.87 2.34 40.50
C GLY A 5 -4.81 2.39 39.38
N LEU A 6 -3.64 1.80 39.63
CA LEU A 6 -2.56 1.68 38.62
C LEU A 6 -2.96 0.77 37.46
N PHE A 7 -3.71 -0.31 37.75
CA PHE A 7 -4.22 -1.20 36.70
C PHE A 7 -5.27 -0.51 35.82
N MET A 8 -6.20 0.30 36.36
CA MET A 8 -7.17 1.00 35.52
C MET A 8 -6.55 2.09 34.65
N PHE A 9 -5.60 2.87 35.20
CA PHE A 9 -4.90 3.90 34.42
C PHE A 9 -3.98 3.29 33.35
N GLY A 10 -3.27 2.20 33.67
CA GLY A 10 -2.45 1.48 32.71
C GLY A 10 -3.29 0.87 31.59
N PHE A 11 -4.43 0.27 31.91
CA PHE A 11 -5.31 -0.34 30.90
C PHE A 11 -5.91 0.69 29.95
N GLY A 12 -6.28 1.88 30.45
CA GLY A 12 -6.78 2.99 29.62
C GLY A 12 -5.75 3.51 28.64
N LEU A 13 -4.48 3.67 29.07
CA LEU A 13 -3.40 4.07 28.18
C LEU A 13 -3.07 2.99 27.14
N ILE A 14 -2.99 1.72 27.55
CA ILE A 14 -2.72 0.61 26.65
C ILE A 14 -3.82 0.48 25.59
N THR A 15 -5.10 0.61 25.98
CA THR A 15 -6.21 0.55 25.03
C THR A 15 -6.23 1.74 24.07
N MET A 16 -5.97 2.97 24.53
CA MET A 16 -5.79 4.13 23.64
C MET A 16 -4.64 3.94 22.65
N LEU A 17 -3.50 3.47 23.13
CA LEU A 17 -2.30 3.27 22.33
C LEU A 17 -2.46 2.10 21.36
N LEU A 18 -3.28 1.10 21.69
CA LEU A 18 -3.65 0.02 20.78
C LEU A 18 -4.66 0.50 19.73
N VAL A 19 -5.67 1.28 20.10
CA VAL A 19 -6.66 1.84 19.15
C VAL A 19 -6.01 2.78 18.14
N ILE A 20 -4.99 3.55 18.53
CA ILE A 20 -4.26 4.47 17.64
C ILE A 20 -3.06 3.76 16.98
N GLY A 21 -2.36 2.91 17.71
CA GLY A 21 -1.17 2.22 17.21
C GLY A 21 -1.52 1.14 16.19
N LEU A 22 -2.60 0.38 16.39
CA LEU A 22 -3.05 -0.65 15.46
C LEU A 22 -3.27 -0.12 14.03
N PRO A 23 -4.04 0.96 13.79
CA PRO A 23 -4.20 1.49 12.44
C PRO A 23 -2.89 2.04 11.88
N VAL A 24 -2.03 2.66 12.70
CA VAL A 24 -0.71 3.14 12.23
C VAL A 24 0.17 1.97 11.75
N VAL A 25 0.21 0.87 12.52
CA VAL A 25 0.97 -0.34 12.14
C VAL A 25 0.37 -0.98 10.90
N LEU A 26 -0.96 -1.10 10.81
CA LEU A 26 -1.64 -1.63 9.62
C LEU A 26 -1.33 -0.82 8.36
N ILE A 27 -1.35 0.51 8.45
CA ILE A 27 -1.01 1.40 7.33
C ILE A 27 0.46 1.24 6.95
N ALA A 28 1.37 1.19 7.93
CA ALA A 28 2.80 0.99 7.66
C ALA A 28 3.07 -0.35 6.96
N VAL A 29 2.43 -1.43 7.41
CA VAL A 29 2.53 -2.76 6.77
C VAL A 29 1.90 -2.75 5.39
N LEU A 30 0.76 -2.07 5.20
CA LEU A 30 0.09 -1.96 3.90
C LEU A 30 0.96 -1.20 2.89
N ILE A 31 1.55 -0.07 3.29
CA ILE A 31 2.47 0.69 2.45
C ILE A 31 3.69 -0.17 2.13
N TRP A 32 4.28 -0.83 3.13
CA TRP A 32 5.43 -1.72 2.92
C TRP A 32 5.08 -2.86 1.95
N ALA A 33 3.93 -3.51 2.14
CA ALA A 33 3.45 -4.57 1.26
C ALA A 33 3.20 -4.07 -0.16
N LEU A 34 2.58 -2.90 -0.35
CA LEU A 34 2.38 -2.31 -1.68
C LEU A 34 3.71 -1.97 -2.37
N THR A 35 4.67 -1.40 -1.63
CA THR A 35 6.02 -1.11 -2.17
C THR A 35 6.83 -2.36 -2.46
N HIS A 36 6.67 -3.43 -1.66
CA HIS A 36 7.33 -4.72 -1.90
C HIS A 36 6.62 -5.59 -2.93
N HIS A 37 5.34 -5.34 -3.22
CA HIS A 37 4.58 -6.09 -4.22
C HIS A 37 5.10 -5.82 -5.64
N GLU A 38 5.88 -4.75 -5.86
CA GLU A 38 6.62 -4.52 -7.11
C GLU A 38 7.76 -5.54 -7.31
N ASN A 39 8.14 -6.28 -6.26
CA ASN A 39 9.20 -7.29 -6.31
C ASN A 39 8.70 -8.73 -6.12
N SER A 40 7.38 -8.94 -6.18
CA SER A 40 6.84 -10.30 -6.28
C SER A 40 7.00 -10.76 -7.73
N PRO A 41 7.82 -11.78 -8.03
CA PRO A 41 7.85 -12.37 -9.36
C PRO A 41 6.54 -13.14 -9.55
N VAL A 42 5.48 -12.40 -9.88
CA VAL A 42 4.31 -12.99 -10.53
C VAL A 42 4.87 -13.64 -11.79
N PRO A 43 4.70 -14.95 -12.04
CA PRO A 43 4.99 -15.52 -13.34
C PRO A 43 3.97 -14.94 -14.32
N VAL A 44 4.26 -13.73 -14.81
CA VAL A 44 3.57 -13.14 -15.94
C VAL A 44 3.95 -14.02 -17.14
N PRO A 45 3.00 -14.59 -17.89
CA PRO A 45 3.33 -15.17 -19.18
C PRO A 45 3.96 -14.05 -20.01
N VAL A 46 5.27 -14.15 -20.21
CA VAL A 46 6.07 -13.15 -20.91
C VAL A 46 5.73 -13.25 -22.39
N HIS A 47 4.66 -12.57 -22.80
CA HIS A 47 4.51 -12.19 -24.19
C HIS A 47 5.36 -10.95 -24.42
N GLN A 48 6.62 -11.16 -24.82
CA GLN A 48 7.54 -10.10 -25.20
C GLN A 48 7.08 -9.45 -26.51
N ASN A 49 6.06 -8.60 -26.42
CA ASN A 49 5.92 -7.53 -27.41
C ASN A 49 6.75 -6.37 -26.90
N MET A 50 7.87 -6.13 -27.57
CA MET A 50 8.69 -4.92 -27.52
C MET A 50 7.87 -3.72 -28.02
N ALA A 51 6.77 -3.40 -27.34
CA ALA A 51 6.06 -2.15 -27.50
C ALA A 51 6.68 -1.18 -26.51
N SER A 52 6.99 0.02 -26.96
CA SER A 52 7.69 1.02 -26.15
C SER A 52 6.85 1.33 -24.91
N THR A 53 7.34 0.90 -23.75
CA THR A 53 6.61 1.03 -22.49
C THR A 53 6.67 2.49 -22.04
N ARG A 54 5.64 3.28 -22.36
CA ARG A 54 5.45 4.59 -21.74
C ARG A 54 4.92 4.39 -20.32
N THR A 55 5.26 5.29 -19.42
CA THR A 55 4.69 5.33 -18.07
C THR A 55 3.68 6.45 -17.97
N CYS A 56 2.56 6.21 -17.30
CA CYS A 56 1.57 7.26 -17.07
C CYS A 56 2.13 8.29 -16.09
N ILE A 57 2.07 9.59 -16.42
CA ILE A 57 2.58 10.64 -15.53
C ILE A 57 1.85 10.72 -14.17
N GLN A 58 0.59 10.29 -14.15
CA GLN A 58 -0.28 10.43 -12.98
C GLN A 58 -0.15 9.27 -11.99
N CYS A 59 -0.15 8.02 -12.49
CA CYS A 59 -0.11 6.83 -11.65
C CYS A 59 1.18 6.01 -11.79
N ARG A 60 2.08 6.41 -12.69
CA ARG A 60 3.36 5.74 -13.00
C ARG A 60 3.25 4.27 -13.44
N ALA A 61 2.04 3.80 -13.72
CA ALA A 61 1.82 2.47 -14.28
C ALA A 61 2.44 2.37 -15.68
N ALA A 62 2.98 1.19 -15.99
CA ALA A 62 3.42 0.84 -17.34
C ALA A 62 2.22 0.82 -18.29
N LEU A 63 2.37 1.47 -19.43
CA LEU A 63 1.32 1.66 -20.41
C LEU A 63 1.83 1.38 -21.83
N HIS A 64 0.94 0.82 -22.63
CA HIS A 64 1.22 0.46 -24.01
C HIS A 64 1.09 1.70 -24.92
N ASP A 65 2.00 1.89 -25.88
CA ASP A 65 1.95 3.07 -26.77
C ASP A 65 0.65 3.21 -27.58
N ALA A 66 -0.08 2.12 -27.80
CA ALA A 66 -1.33 2.16 -28.56
C ALA A 66 -2.52 2.71 -27.76
N TRP A 67 -2.33 3.06 -26.48
CA TRP A 67 -3.41 3.44 -25.58
C TRP A 67 -3.42 4.95 -25.38
N SER A 68 -4.56 5.59 -25.66
CA SER A 68 -4.77 7.03 -25.45
C SER A 68 -5.10 7.39 -24.01
N HIS A 69 -5.42 6.39 -23.18
CA HIS A 69 -5.84 6.55 -21.80
C HIS A 69 -5.27 5.43 -20.94
N CYS A 70 -4.98 5.75 -19.68
CA CYS A 70 -4.51 4.77 -18.70
C CYS A 70 -5.69 3.99 -18.12
N PRO A 71 -5.68 2.64 -18.09
CA PRO A 71 -6.78 1.85 -17.53
C PRO A 71 -6.83 1.90 -16.00
N GLN A 72 -5.73 2.30 -15.37
CA GLN A 72 -5.60 2.32 -13.91
C GLN A 72 -6.20 3.60 -13.32
N CYS A 73 -6.08 4.73 -14.02
CA CYS A 73 -6.49 6.03 -13.49
C CYS A 73 -7.41 6.83 -14.43
N GLY A 74 -7.66 6.35 -15.66
CA GLY A 74 -8.46 7.06 -16.66
C GLY A 74 -7.82 8.33 -17.21
N ALA A 75 -6.59 8.67 -16.78
CA ALA A 75 -5.88 9.84 -17.27
C ALA A 75 -5.42 9.64 -18.72
N LEU A 76 -5.39 10.75 -19.46
CA LEU A 76 -4.78 10.81 -20.79
C LEU A 76 -3.25 10.69 -20.66
N VAL A 77 -2.63 10.06 -21.66
CA VAL A 77 -1.19 9.75 -21.70
C VAL A 77 -0.37 10.90 -22.25
#